data_AF-A0A024V9R1-F1
#
_entry.id   AF-A0A024V9R1-F1
#
_cell.length_a   1.000
_cell.length_b   1.000
_cell.length_c   1.000
_cell.angle_alpha   90.00
_cell.angle_beta   90.00
_cell.angle_gamma   90.00
#
_symmetry.space_group_name_H-M   'P 1'
#
loop_
_entity.id
_entity.type
_entity.pdbx_description
1 polymer ?
#
loop_
_entity_poly.entity_id
_entity_poly.type
_entity_poly.pdbx_seq_one_letter_code
_entity_poly.pdbx_strand_id
1 'polypeptide(L)'
;MNKEVACNINNDIKIKENNKINVDDDISVCDEYKFLFERPKHFAHIDDEPIIRRPGCIIDIKTLLRNNWSFPAVGFNSKLEIPIYKFEADENDDNIKYISVPNDIFGLPIRSDILHKCYYFYRTALAGYTERMQLYKWEWPGSTKKYRSQKKSGKARMNWRKTCGRYLGVKNHPIRPFDQKTNINRKFLWKGMKILLSAKFAQDQIKVVDNFLIKSHKTKYTVKYLRNILGKNCNSALLVHEGKTDVNDNFLWACANIASVKRENVEGVNIYNLLKYRYVVFTYKALKNIIYELKIYPYKMKWLPTYATPNNTQAPIPEKVKNWNFLWLEKKKRNNFSKFDKETLKKRIQEWKWSSDIKGALKVKKHDPYKNFILTKFQCNDPVPEYIKYEYLFNVDDDPHEDNDYEEHFHMLDEILNDDEDLPTISSLSSLQGLEKDDNVQSEEHYEDDIYNDEGVNDINEDELGNINFEDTKD
;
A
#
# COMPACT_ATOMS: atom_id res chain seq x y z
N MET A 1 35.54 12.67 54.78
CA MET A 1 36.06 13.91 55.40
C MET A 1 36.87 14.66 54.34
N ASN A 2 36.18 15.63 53.73
CA ASN A 2 36.58 16.85 53.04
C ASN A 2 37.89 16.93 52.23
N LYS A 3 37.72 17.35 50.97
CA LYS A 3 38.48 18.35 50.19
C LYS A 3 37.72 18.54 48.88
N GLU A 4 36.66 19.36 48.83
CA GLU A 4 36.68 20.79 48.52
C GLU A 4 37.70 21.18 47.43
N VAL A 5 37.19 21.47 46.23
CA VAL A 5 37.82 22.37 45.27
C VAL A 5 36.72 23.28 44.71
N ALA A 6 36.97 24.57 44.85
CA ALA A 6 36.05 25.68 44.76
C ALA A 6 35.77 26.13 43.31
N CYS A 7 34.63 26.79 43.16
CA CYS A 7 34.25 27.64 42.05
C CYS A 7 35.15 28.88 41.97
N ASN A 8 35.42 29.38 40.76
CA ASN A 8 35.84 30.76 40.58
C ASN A 8 35.01 31.43 39.48
N ILE A 9 34.36 32.50 39.93
CA ILE A 9 33.59 33.50 39.17
C ILE A 9 34.60 34.49 38.60
N ASN A 10 34.42 34.93 37.36
CA ASN A 10 34.82 36.27 36.94
C ASN A 10 33.87 36.76 35.84
N ASN A 11 32.96 37.63 36.26
CA ASN A 11 32.18 38.52 35.42
C ASN A 11 33.07 39.70 35.03
N ASP A 12 33.13 40.03 33.74
CA ASP A 12 33.47 41.39 33.31
C ASP A 12 32.39 41.88 32.34
N ILE A 13 31.63 42.86 32.84
CA ILE A 13 30.63 43.63 32.11
C ILE A 13 31.31 44.93 31.69
N LYS A 14 31.34 45.22 30.38
CA LYS A 14 31.41 46.60 29.88
C LYS A 14 30.41 46.80 28.75
N ILE A 15 29.42 47.63 29.08
CA ILE A 15 28.34 48.16 28.26
C ILE A 15 28.90 49.26 27.36
N LYS A 16 28.49 49.29 26.08
CA LYS A 16 28.14 50.54 25.36
C LYS A 16 26.99 50.28 24.40
N GLU A 17 25.98 51.12 24.56
CA GLU A 17 24.70 51.18 23.89
C GLU A 17 24.82 51.62 22.42
N ASN A 18 23.87 51.19 21.57
CA ASN A 18 23.08 52.11 20.75
C ASN A 18 21.84 51.41 20.17
N ASN A 19 20.76 52.19 20.14
CA ASN A 19 19.35 51.81 19.97
C ASN A 19 18.90 51.62 18.51
N LYS A 20 17.73 50.94 18.40
CA LYS A 20 16.67 50.96 17.35
C LYS A 20 16.69 49.86 16.27
N ILE A 21 15.94 48.80 16.61
CA ILE A 21 14.76 48.23 15.92
C ILE A 21 14.86 48.07 14.40
N ASN A 22 14.98 46.81 13.97
CA ASN A 22 14.21 46.27 12.86
C ASN A 22 13.51 44.99 13.35
N VAL A 23 12.20 44.97 13.16
CA VAL A 23 11.31 43.84 13.42
C VAL A 23 11.38 42.96 12.18
N ASP A 24 11.75 41.69 12.40
CA ASP A 24 11.60 40.49 11.55
C ASP A 24 12.88 39.64 11.62
N ASP A 25 13.16 39.10 12.80
CA ASP A 25 14.16 38.05 12.98
C ASP A 25 13.54 36.70 12.61
N ASP A 26 14.18 36.07 11.63
CA ASP A 26 14.05 34.67 11.26
C ASP A 26 14.06 33.76 12.50
N ILE A 27 12.94 33.10 12.78
CA ILE A 27 12.92 31.95 13.68
C ILE A 27 13.52 30.77 12.91
N SER A 28 14.85 30.72 12.85
CA SER A 28 15.58 29.54 12.40
C SER A 28 15.39 28.43 13.45
N VAL A 29 14.35 27.62 13.27
CA VAL A 29 14.16 26.39 14.04
C VAL A 29 15.38 25.50 13.81
N CYS A 30 15.99 25.02 14.89
CA CYS A 30 17.13 24.10 14.89
C CYS A 30 16.86 22.91 13.94
N ASP A 31 17.84 22.54 13.10
CA ASP A 31 17.71 21.51 12.05
C ASP A 31 17.29 20.12 12.58
N GLU A 32 17.39 19.88 13.89
CA GLU A 32 16.92 18.65 14.54
C GLU A 32 15.38 18.47 14.53
N TYR A 33 14.59 19.50 14.19
CA TYR A 33 13.11 19.44 14.26
C TYR A 33 12.37 19.85 12.98
N LYS A 34 13.01 19.77 11.82
CA LYS A 34 12.28 19.87 10.54
C LYS A 34 11.57 18.55 10.24
N PHE A 35 10.24 18.55 10.34
CA PHE A 35 9.41 17.49 9.78
C PHE A 35 9.53 17.53 8.26
N LEU A 36 10.43 16.70 7.71
CA LEU A 36 10.51 16.46 6.28
C LEU A 36 9.28 15.66 5.84
N PHE A 37 8.25 16.34 5.33
CA PHE A 37 7.28 15.74 4.42
C PHE A 37 7.91 15.58 3.03
N GLU A 38 9.04 14.87 2.94
CA GLU A 38 9.56 14.44 1.66
C GLU A 38 8.89 13.12 1.25
N ARG A 39 8.25 13.16 0.10
CA ARG A 39 7.84 11.97 -0.66
C ARG A 39 9.08 11.07 -0.77
N PRO A 40 9.09 9.80 -0.30
CA PRO A 40 10.29 9.00 -0.37
C PRO A 40 10.68 8.83 -1.84
N LYS A 41 11.75 9.53 -2.27
CA LYS A 41 12.31 9.46 -3.62
C LYS A 41 13.14 8.19 -3.83
N HIS A 42 13.20 7.29 -2.86
CA HIS A 42 14.12 6.16 -2.88
C HIS A 42 13.32 4.89 -2.57
N PHE A 43 13.27 3.96 -3.53
CA PHE A 43 13.10 2.55 -3.19
C PHE A 43 14.22 2.23 -2.21
N ALA A 44 13.89 1.80 -0.98
CA ALA A 44 14.89 1.45 0.04
C ALA A 44 15.97 0.58 -0.62
N HIS A 45 17.19 1.10 -0.66
CA HIS A 45 18.33 0.38 -1.23
C HIS A 45 18.76 -0.70 -0.24
N ILE A 46 19.39 -1.77 -0.73
CA ILE A 46 19.84 -2.88 0.12
C ILE A 46 20.88 -2.39 1.14
N ASP A 47 21.64 -1.36 0.76
CA ASP A 47 22.72 -0.79 1.55
C ASP A 47 22.27 0.33 2.50
N ASP A 48 20.98 0.72 2.48
CA ASP A 48 20.46 1.70 3.44
C ASP A 48 20.52 1.13 4.87
N GLU A 49 20.71 1.99 5.86
CA GLU A 49 20.69 1.55 7.26
C GLU A 49 19.27 1.11 7.68
N PRO A 50 19.15 0.08 8.53
CA PRO A 50 17.85 -0.43 8.92
C PRO A 50 17.10 0.54 9.82
N ILE A 51 15.91 0.97 9.39
CA ILE A 51 15.09 1.94 10.13
C ILE A 51 14.39 1.25 11.30
N ILE A 52 14.57 1.77 12.51
CA ILE A 52 13.85 1.27 13.69
C ILE A 52 12.38 1.69 13.61
N ARG A 53 11.47 0.70 13.66
CA ARG A 53 10.01 0.94 13.66
C ARG A 53 9.39 0.38 14.93
N ARG A 54 8.62 1.23 15.60
CA ARG A 54 7.82 0.88 16.79
C ARG A 54 6.37 0.60 16.39
N PRO A 55 5.55 -0.05 17.24
CA PRO A 55 4.14 -0.24 16.97
C PRO A 55 3.46 1.10 16.63
N GLY A 56 2.64 1.13 15.57
CA GLY A 56 2.02 2.37 15.07
C GLY A 56 2.81 3.11 13.98
N CYS A 57 4.13 2.88 13.85
CA CYS A 57 4.96 3.55 12.85
C CYS A 57 4.83 2.88 11.46
N ILE A 58 3.80 3.26 10.70
CA ILE A 58 3.52 2.75 9.34
C ILE A 58 4.26 3.59 8.28
N ILE A 59 4.47 3.05 7.07
CA ILE A 59 4.79 3.86 5.88
C ILE A 59 3.58 4.74 5.47
N ASP A 60 3.77 5.59 4.48
CA ASP A 60 2.69 6.28 3.76
C ASP A 60 1.53 5.33 3.39
N ILE A 61 0.34 5.72 3.87
CA ILE A 61 -0.92 5.00 3.70
C ILE A 61 -1.27 4.86 2.21
N LYS A 62 -0.97 5.87 1.38
CA LYS A 62 -1.26 5.82 -0.06
C LYS A 62 -0.53 4.67 -0.74
N THR A 63 0.72 4.45 -0.36
CA THR A 63 1.56 3.35 -0.87
C THR A 63 1.01 2.00 -0.41
N LEU A 64 0.59 1.90 0.86
CA LEU A 64 0.01 0.67 1.42
C LEU A 64 -1.31 0.31 0.73
N LEU A 65 -2.19 1.30 0.51
CA LEU A 65 -3.48 1.07 -0.16
C LEU A 65 -3.29 0.58 -1.61
N ARG A 66 -2.33 1.14 -2.35
CA ARG A 66 -2.04 0.71 -3.73
C ARG A 66 -1.41 -0.69 -3.77
N ASN A 67 -0.51 -1.01 -2.85
CA ASN A 67 0.32 -2.22 -2.88
C ASN A 67 0.17 -3.09 -1.61
N ASN A 68 -1.06 -3.32 -1.15
CA ASN A 68 -1.35 -3.97 0.14
C ASN A 68 -0.83 -5.41 0.29
N TRP A 69 -0.50 -6.09 -0.81
CA TRP A 69 -0.07 -7.50 -0.83
C TRP A 69 1.44 -7.68 -1.04
N SER A 70 2.12 -6.67 -1.59
CA SER A 70 3.56 -6.72 -1.89
C SER A 70 4.40 -5.96 -0.86
N PHE A 71 3.88 -4.85 -0.34
CA PHE A 71 4.62 -3.99 0.59
C PHE A 71 4.22 -4.30 2.04
N PRO A 72 5.19 -4.52 2.94
CA PRO A 72 4.92 -4.61 4.37
C PRO A 72 4.53 -3.24 4.92
N ALA A 73 3.61 -3.19 5.89
CA ALA A 73 3.14 -1.92 6.46
C ALA A 73 4.25 -1.12 7.17
N VAL A 74 5.27 -1.82 7.69
CA VAL A 74 6.41 -1.25 8.40
C VAL A 74 7.56 -0.80 7.49
N GLY A 75 7.55 -1.23 6.23
CA GLY A 75 8.62 -0.95 5.26
C GLY A 75 9.62 -2.07 5.08
N PHE A 76 10.36 -1.98 3.98
CA PHE A 76 11.52 -2.84 3.75
C PHE A 76 12.68 -2.37 4.64
N ASN A 77 13.57 -3.31 4.99
CA ASN A 77 14.73 -3.07 5.85
C ASN A 77 14.42 -2.44 7.23
N SER A 78 13.21 -2.64 7.78
CA SER A 78 12.87 -2.11 9.11
C SER A 78 13.40 -3.01 10.23
N LYS A 79 13.89 -2.48 11.34
CA LYS A 79 14.11 -3.24 12.58
C LYS A 79 12.94 -2.98 13.53
N LEU A 80 12.17 -4.02 13.88
CA LEU A 80 11.00 -3.85 14.75
C LEU A 80 11.39 -3.93 16.22
N GLU A 81 10.93 -2.96 17.01
CA GLU A 81 11.16 -2.90 18.45
C GLU A 81 9.85 -2.58 19.18
N ILE A 82 9.56 -3.31 20.27
CA ILE A 82 8.39 -3.11 21.11
C ILE A 82 8.82 -2.71 22.53
N PRO A 83 8.23 -1.66 23.12
CA PRO A 83 8.45 -1.33 24.53
C PRO A 83 7.80 -2.35 25.46
N ILE A 84 8.50 -2.68 26.55
CA ILE A 84 8.06 -3.56 27.63
C ILE A 84 7.65 -2.67 28.79
N TYR A 85 6.39 -2.74 29.15
CA TYR A 85 5.80 -2.03 30.28
C TYR A 85 5.82 -2.90 31.54
N LYS A 86 5.96 -2.27 32.71
CA LYS A 86 5.62 -2.93 33.98
C LYS A 86 4.11 -2.90 34.16
N PHE A 87 3.51 -4.00 34.64
CA PHE A 87 2.05 -4.05 34.81
C PHE A 87 1.57 -3.15 35.95
N GLU A 88 2.12 -3.35 37.14
CA GLU A 88 1.86 -2.51 38.31
C GLU A 88 2.83 -1.33 38.33
N ALA A 89 2.62 -0.38 37.43
CA ALA A 89 3.31 0.91 37.42
C ALA A 89 2.29 2.04 37.58
N ASP A 90 2.65 3.05 38.36
CA ASP A 90 1.90 4.31 38.38
C ASP A 90 2.29 5.16 37.14
N GLU A 91 1.49 6.18 36.81
CA GLU A 91 1.54 6.88 35.51
C GLU A 91 2.89 7.54 35.17
N ASN A 92 3.80 7.69 36.14
CA ASN A 92 5.06 8.42 36.01
C ASN A 92 6.33 7.54 36.07
N ASP A 93 6.21 6.20 36.05
CA ASP A 93 7.36 5.31 36.11
C ASP A 93 7.96 5.01 34.71
N ASP A 94 9.03 5.71 34.35
CA ASP A 94 9.71 5.64 33.03
C ASP A 94 10.63 4.40 32.84
N ASN A 95 10.26 3.24 33.38
CA ASN A 95 11.05 2.02 33.22
C ASN A 95 10.68 1.27 31.94
N ILE A 96 11.07 1.80 30.77
CA ILE A 96 10.78 1.20 29.46
C ILE A 96 12.00 0.42 28.96
N LYS A 97 11.87 -0.91 28.88
CA LYS A 97 12.83 -1.76 28.15
C LYS A 97 12.32 -2.02 26.74
N TYR A 98 13.20 -2.29 25.78
CA TYR A 98 12.81 -2.59 24.40
C TYR A 98 13.15 -4.04 24.04
N ILE A 99 12.28 -4.69 23.28
CA ILE A 99 12.53 -6.01 22.67
C ILE A 99 12.49 -5.91 21.15
N SER A 100 13.53 -6.42 20.50
CA SER A 100 13.55 -6.56 19.03
C SER A 100 12.78 -7.80 18.59
N VAL A 101 11.98 -7.64 17.54
CA VAL A 101 11.01 -8.64 17.06
C VAL A 101 11.23 -8.92 15.57
N PRO A 102 11.08 -10.18 15.09
CA PRO A 102 11.41 -10.53 13.71
C PRO A 102 10.38 -10.04 12.68
N ASN A 103 10.89 -9.50 11.57
CA ASN A 103 10.08 -9.04 10.43
C ASN A 103 9.28 -10.15 9.75
N ASP A 104 9.78 -11.39 9.70
CA ASP A 104 9.04 -12.52 9.09
C ASP A 104 7.74 -12.89 9.85
N ILE A 105 7.51 -12.32 11.02
CA ILE A 105 6.25 -12.53 11.77
C ILE A 105 5.44 -11.24 11.88
N PHE A 106 6.09 -10.11 12.17
CA PHE A 106 5.41 -8.84 12.47
C PHE A 106 5.54 -7.78 11.36
N GLY A 107 6.30 -8.06 10.32
CA GLY A 107 6.53 -7.18 9.17
C GLY A 107 6.01 -7.77 7.86
N LEU A 108 4.91 -8.54 7.87
CA LEU A 108 4.27 -9.03 6.65
C LEU A 108 3.33 -7.98 6.02
N PRO A 109 3.08 -8.05 4.70
CA PRO A 109 2.03 -7.27 4.05
C PRO A 109 0.64 -7.61 4.63
N ILE A 110 -0.17 -6.58 4.83
CA ILE A 110 -1.49 -6.70 5.45
C ILE A 110 -2.50 -7.20 4.42
N ARG A 111 -2.82 -8.49 4.49
CA ARG A 111 -3.68 -9.19 3.55
C ARG A 111 -5.03 -9.57 4.16
N SER A 112 -6.04 -8.74 3.91
CA SER A 112 -7.42 -8.91 4.41
C SER A 112 -8.11 -10.15 3.84
N ASP A 113 -7.78 -10.55 2.62
CA ASP A 113 -8.29 -11.75 1.94
C ASP A 113 -7.98 -13.03 2.74
N ILE A 114 -6.74 -13.17 3.22
CA ILE A 114 -6.31 -14.30 4.03
C ILE A 114 -7.00 -14.28 5.39
N LEU A 115 -7.08 -13.11 6.03
CA LEU A 115 -7.73 -12.96 7.33
C LEU A 115 -9.22 -13.28 7.27
N HIS A 116 -9.92 -12.83 6.23
CA HIS A 116 -11.34 -13.10 6.04
C HIS A 116 -11.63 -14.60 5.92
N LYS A 117 -10.83 -15.33 5.13
CA LYS A 117 -11.00 -16.78 4.98
C LYS A 117 -10.69 -17.55 6.28
N CYS A 118 -9.66 -17.13 7.02
CA CYS A 118 -9.39 -17.68 8.35
C CYS A 118 -10.52 -17.40 9.34
N TYR A 119 -11.07 -16.19 9.33
CA TYR A 119 -12.20 -15.81 10.18
C TYR A 119 -13.43 -16.67 9.88
N TYR A 120 -13.78 -16.85 8.60
CA TYR A 120 -14.93 -17.67 8.19
C TYR A 120 -14.74 -19.14 8.58
N PHE A 121 -13.52 -19.67 8.49
CA PHE A 121 -13.18 -21.01 8.97
C PHE A 121 -13.52 -21.17 10.47
N TYR A 122 -13.10 -20.23 11.33
CA TYR A 122 -13.45 -20.29 12.75
C TYR A 122 -14.95 -20.09 12.98
N ARG A 123 -15.60 -19.18 12.24
CA ARG A 123 -17.02 -18.89 12.43
C ARG A 123 -17.91 -20.07 12.04
N THR A 124 -17.59 -20.76 10.94
CA THR A 124 -18.30 -21.97 10.50
C THR A 124 -18.06 -23.15 11.44
N ALA A 125 -16.84 -23.31 11.95
CA ALA A 125 -16.56 -24.31 12.97
C ALA A 125 -17.33 -24.06 14.28
N LEU A 126 -17.49 -22.79 14.69
CA LEU A 126 -18.30 -22.40 15.86
C LEU A 126 -19.80 -22.60 15.64
N ALA A 127 -20.29 -22.44 14.40
CA ALA A 127 -21.70 -22.67 14.08
C ALA A 127 -22.09 -24.15 14.18
N GLY A 128 -21.15 -25.05 13.90
CA GLY A 128 -21.30 -26.49 14.13
C GLY A 128 -22.38 -27.14 13.26
N TYR A 129 -22.98 -28.21 13.79
CA TYR A 129 -24.01 -28.98 13.10
C TYR A 129 -25.38 -28.30 13.26
N THR A 130 -26.10 -28.17 12.15
CA THR A 130 -27.47 -27.65 12.16
C THR A 130 -28.45 -28.81 12.19
N GLU A 131 -29.31 -28.89 13.21
CA GLU A 131 -30.35 -29.92 13.32
C GLU A 131 -31.66 -29.55 12.59
N ARG A 132 -31.74 -28.33 12.08
CA ARG A 132 -32.94 -27.84 11.38
C ARG A 132 -33.24 -28.73 10.17
N MET A 133 -34.32 -29.48 10.27
CA MET A 133 -34.81 -30.36 9.22
C MET A 133 -36.17 -29.89 8.72
N GLN A 134 -36.26 -29.66 7.43
CA GLN A 134 -37.53 -29.54 6.71
C GLN A 134 -37.72 -30.81 5.88
N LEU A 135 -38.94 -31.32 5.89
CA LEU A 135 -39.29 -32.54 5.17
C LEU A 135 -39.35 -32.27 3.68
N TYR A 136 -38.93 -33.24 2.87
CA TYR A 136 -39.26 -33.27 1.46
C TYR A 136 -40.70 -33.70 1.22
N LYS A 137 -41.19 -33.50 -0.01
CA LYS A 137 -42.52 -33.93 -0.43
C LYS A 137 -42.79 -35.41 -0.13
N TRP A 138 -41.80 -36.28 -0.34
CA TRP A 138 -41.94 -37.73 -0.14
C TRP A 138 -41.82 -38.17 1.34
N GLU A 139 -41.24 -37.34 2.20
CA GLU A 139 -41.11 -37.62 3.64
C GLU A 139 -42.33 -37.09 4.43
N TRP A 140 -43.16 -36.25 3.80
CA TRP A 140 -44.27 -35.61 4.48
C TRP A 140 -45.36 -36.60 4.89
N PRO A 141 -45.79 -36.62 6.16
CA PRO A 141 -46.83 -37.53 6.62
C PRO A 141 -48.21 -37.14 6.05
N GLY A 142 -48.86 -38.06 5.35
CA GLY A 142 -50.23 -37.90 4.89
C GLY A 142 -50.54 -38.65 3.60
N SER A 143 -51.72 -38.38 3.04
CA SER A 143 -52.16 -39.06 1.82
C SER A 143 -51.45 -38.51 0.58
N THR A 144 -50.89 -39.41 -0.23
CA THR A 144 -50.39 -39.15 -1.59
C THR A 144 -51.50 -39.21 -2.64
N LYS A 145 -52.75 -39.51 -2.23
CA LYS A 145 -53.91 -39.57 -3.12
C LYS A 145 -54.12 -38.22 -3.81
N LYS A 146 -54.54 -38.30 -5.08
CA LYS A 146 -54.94 -37.13 -5.86
C LYS A 146 -56.01 -36.34 -5.10
N TYR A 147 -55.77 -35.06 -4.83
CA TYR A 147 -56.64 -34.20 -4.03
C TYR A 147 -58.02 -34.01 -4.66
N ARG A 148 -58.10 -34.02 -6.00
CA ARG A 148 -59.34 -34.03 -6.77
C ARG A 148 -59.15 -34.53 -8.18
N SER A 149 -60.25 -34.77 -8.89
CA SER A 149 -60.25 -35.19 -10.30
C SER A 149 -59.48 -34.22 -11.20
N GLN A 150 -58.89 -34.75 -12.27
CA GLN A 150 -58.05 -33.99 -13.21
C GLN A 150 -58.86 -33.00 -14.07
N LYS A 151 -60.14 -33.30 -14.31
CA LYS A 151 -61.07 -32.54 -15.16
C LYS A 151 -62.41 -32.41 -14.43
N LYS A 152 -63.28 -31.52 -14.91
CA LYS A 152 -64.64 -31.27 -14.39
C LYS A 152 -64.71 -30.69 -12.96
N SER A 153 -63.60 -30.19 -12.40
CA SER A 153 -63.58 -29.58 -11.06
C SER A 153 -63.68 -28.04 -11.05
N GLY A 154 -63.63 -27.36 -12.20
CA GLY A 154 -63.58 -25.89 -12.32
C GLY A 154 -62.34 -25.19 -11.74
N LYS A 155 -61.52 -25.90 -10.96
CA LYS A 155 -60.31 -25.40 -10.28
C LYS A 155 -59.02 -25.87 -10.97
N ALA A 156 -57.92 -25.13 -10.83
CA ALA A 156 -56.57 -25.44 -11.40
C ALA A 156 -56.09 -26.86 -11.05
N ARG A 157 -55.45 -27.65 -11.92
CA ARG A 157 -55.16 -29.08 -11.63
C ARG A 157 -54.32 -29.28 -10.37
N MET A 158 -54.67 -30.29 -9.55
CA MET A 158 -53.98 -30.52 -8.29
C MET A 158 -53.84 -32.01 -7.98
N ASN A 159 -52.60 -32.46 -7.89
CA ASN A 159 -52.30 -33.83 -7.50
C ASN A 159 -52.26 -33.97 -5.98
N TRP A 160 -51.36 -33.28 -5.29
CA TRP A 160 -51.16 -33.50 -3.86
C TRP A 160 -51.56 -32.29 -3.01
N ARG A 161 -52.10 -32.52 -1.81
CA ARG A 161 -52.62 -31.46 -0.92
C ARG A 161 -51.54 -30.48 -0.45
N LYS A 162 -50.36 -31.02 -0.17
CA LYS A 162 -49.22 -30.35 0.49
C LYS A 162 -48.10 -29.97 -0.47
N THR A 163 -48.40 -29.87 -1.78
CA THR A 163 -47.47 -29.36 -2.79
C THR A 163 -46.91 -27.98 -2.43
N CYS A 164 -45.70 -27.70 -2.89
CA CYS A 164 -45.03 -26.40 -2.77
C CYS A 164 -45.92 -25.24 -3.24
N GLY A 165 -45.83 -24.09 -2.56
CA GLY A 165 -46.61 -22.88 -2.86
C GLY A 165 -48.04 -22.87 -2.33
N ARG A 166 -48.47 -23.93 -1.62
CA ARG A 166 -49.77 -23.97 -0.94
C ARG A 166 -49.64 -23.60 0.53
N TYR A 167 -50.76 -23.20 1.14
CA TYR A 167 -50.85 -23.00 2.59
C TYR A 167 -50.42 -24.27 3.33
N LEU A 168 -49.42 -24.12 4.22
CA LEU A 168 -48.76 -25.22 4.94
C LEU A 168 -48.23 -26.34 4.02
N GLY A 169 -47.94 -26.02 2.76
CA GLY A 169 -47.29 -26.94 1.82
C GLY A 169 -45.80 -27.10 2.14
N VAL A 170 -45.20 -28.16 1.63
CA VAL A 170 -43.77 -28.43 1.76
C VAL A 170 -42.96 -27.39 0.97
N LYS A 171 -41.74 -27.07 1.42
CA LYS A 171 -40.84 -26.18 0.66
C LYS A 171 -40.20 -26.95 -0.50
N ASN A 172 -39.96 -26.26 -1.62
CA ASN A 172 -39.31 -26.89 -2.79
C ASN A 172 -37.85 -27.26 -2.52
N HIS A 173 -37.14 -26.39 -1.82
CA HIS A 173 -35.77 -26.60 -1.37
C HIS A 173 -35.76 -26.60 0.17
N PRO A 174 -36.15 -27.71 0.80
CA PRO A 174 -36.15 -27.81 2.25
C PRO A 174 -34.71 -27.82 2.77
N ILE A 175 -34.48 -27.14 3.88
CA ILE A 175 -33.20 -27.17 4.60
C ILE A 175 -33.05 -28.54 5.25
N ARG A 176 -31.89 -29.18 5.05
CA ARG A 176 -31.52 -30.43 5.71
C ARG A 176 -30.54 -30.18 6.84
N PRO A 177 -30.43 -31.09 7.82
CA PRO A 177 -29.34 -31.06 8.76
C PRO A 177 -28.00 -31.26 8.05
N PHE A 178 -27.04 -30.38 8.30
CA PHE A 178 -25.69 -30.49 7.75
C PHE A 178 -24.67 -29.85 8.69
N ASP A 179 -23.41 -30.29 8.56
CA ASP A 179 -22.28 -29.66 9.26
C ASP A 179 -21.84 -28.41 8.49
N GLN A 180 -21.84 -27.26 9.16
CA GLN A 180 -21.42 -26.00 8.55
C GLN A 180 -19.91 -25.87 8.43
N LYS A 181 -19.14 -26.71 9.13
CA LYS A 181 -17.68 -26.60 9.23
C LYS A 181 -17.01 -26.63 7.85
N THR A 182 -16.18 -25.63 7.59
CA THR A 182 -15.34 -25.57 6.39
C THR A 182 -13.92 -26.06 6.68
N ASN A 183 -13.26 -26.65 5.68
CA ASN A 183 -11.86 -27.07 5.79
C ASN A 183 -10.92 -25.97 5.27
N ILE A 184 -9.74 -25.84 5.89
CA ILE A 184 -8.72 -24.87 5.49
C ILE A 184 -7.31 -25.48 5.57
N ASN A 185 -6.43 -25.04 4.67
CA ASN A 185 -5.04 -25.47 4.68
C ASN A 185 -4.31 -24.94 5.91
N ARG A 186 -3.58 -25.80 6.62
CA ARG A 186 -2.81 -25.40 7.82
C ARG A 186 -1.77 -24.31 7.53
N LYS A 187 -1.10 -24.37 6.36
CA LYS A 187 -0.15 -23.33 5.90
C LYS A 187 -0.82 -21.95 5.82
N PHE A 188 -2.10 -21.94 5.44
CA PHE A 188 -2.88 -20.72 5.31
C PHE A 188 -3.22 -20.11 6.68
N LEU A 189 -3.62 -20.94 7.66
CA LEU A 189 -3.81 -20.50 9.05
C LEU A 189 -2.52 -19.95 9.66
N TRP A 190 -1.40 -20.67 9.49
CA TRP A 190 -0.10 -20.21 9.97
C TRP A 190 0.28 -18.84 9.38
N LYS A 191 0.14 -18.67 8.06
CA LYS A 191 0.40 -17.38 7.40
C LYS A 191 -0.57 -16.29 7.86
N GLY A 192 -1.85 -16.62 8.03
CA GLY A 192 -2.88 -15.72 8.53
C GLY A 192 -2.58 -15.19 9.93
N MET A 193 -2.03 -16.03 10.81
CA MET A 193 -1.59 -15.62 12.15
C MET A 193 -0.48 -14.57 12.08
N LYS A 194 0.54 -14.78 11.23
CA LYS A 194 1.65 -13.82 11.03
C LYS A 194 1.15 -12.49 10.47
N ILE A 195 0.28 -12.53 9.46
CA ILE A 195 -0.34 -11.34 8.88
C ILE A 195 -1.14 -10.57 9.94
N LEU A 196 -1.89 -11.26 10.79
CA LEU A 196 -2.68 -10.61 11.83
C LEU A 196 -1.80 -9.94 12.89
N LEU A 197 -0.73 -10.61 13.33
CA LEU A 197 0.24 -10.03 14.25
C LEU A 197 0.93 -8.80 13.63
N SER A 198 1.26 -8.86 12.33
CA SER A 198 1.80 -7.70 11.60
C SER A 198 0.82 -6.54 11.53
N ALA A 199 -0.47 -6.82 11.26
CA ALA A 199 -1.52 -5.80 11.24
C ALA A 199 -1.72 -5.15 12.62
N LYS A 200 -1.71 -5.97 13.69
CA LYS A 200 -1.82 -5.48 15.07
C LYS A 200 -0.60 -4.63 15.47
N PHE A 201 0.60 -5.01 15.05
CA PHE A 201 1.81 -4.22 15.27
C PHE A 201 1.72 -2.87 14.54
N ALA A 202 1.36 -2.88 13.26
CA ALA A 202 1.21 -1.67 12.46
C ALA A 202 0.19 -0.69 13.07
N GLN A 203 -0.89 -1.19 13.66
CA GLN A 203 -1.95 -0.38 14.27
C GLN A 203 -1.74 0.01 15.74
N ASP A 204 -0.54 -0.18 16.30
CA ASP A 204 -0.23 0.03 17.73
C ASP A 204 -1.17 -0.74 18.71
N GLN A 205 -1.62 -1.93 18.28
CA GLN A 205 -2.55 -2.76 19.06
C GLN A 205 -1.86 -3.88 19.84
N ILE A 206 -0.53 -4.02 19.70
CA ILE A 206 0.28 -4.97 20.48
C ILE A 206 1.01 -4.20 21.57
N LYS A 207 0.80 -4.60 22.81
CA LYS A 207 1.57 -4.13 23.96
C LYS A 207 2.25 -5.30 24.65
N VAL A 208 3.43 -5.07 25.21
CA VAL A 208 4.20 -6.10 25.91
C VAL A 208 4.40 -5.66 27.33
N VAL A 209 4.15 -6.58 28.25
CA VAL A 209 4.28 -6.37 29.69
C VAL A 209 5.30 -7.35 30.24
N ASP A 210 6.01 -7.00 31.30
CA ASP A 210 7.00 -7.91 31.91
C ASP A 210 6.32 -9.21 32.40
N ASN A 211 5.35 -9.09 33.30
CA ASN A 211 4.55 -10.20 33.84
C ASN A 211 3.12 -9.74 34.23
N PHE A 212 2.22 -10.70 34.48
CA PHE A 212 0.87 -10.43 35.02
C PHE A 212 0.75 -10.80 36.49
N LEU A 213 1.79 -10.55 37.28
CA LEU A 213 1.73 -10.78 38.73
C LEU A 213 0.94 -9.64 39.38
N ILE A 214 -0.31 -9.92 39.78
CA ILE A 214 -1.19 -8.93 40.40
C ILE A 214 -1.30 -9.17 41.93
N LYS A 215 -1.17 -8.11 42.72
CA LYS A 215 -1.31 -8.14 44.19
C LYS A 215 -2.76 -8.34 44.66
N SER A 216 -3.74 -7.77 43.96
CA SER A 216 -5.15 -7.82 44.34
C SER A 216 -6.02 -8.55 43.32
N HIS A 217 -6.96 -9.37 43.79
CA HIS A 217 -7.97 -10.04 42.94
C HIS A 217 -9.12 -9.09 42.51
N LYS A 218 -9.11 -7.81 42.89
CA LYS A 218 -10.19 -6.88 42.60
C LYS A 218 -10.15 -6.43 41.14
N THR A 219 -11.27 -6.55 40.43
CA THR A 219 -11.38 -6.15 39.01
C THR A 219 -11.02 -4.68 38.77
N LYS A 220 -11.44 -3.78 39.66
CA LYS A 220 -11.09 -2.34 39.59
C LYS A 220 -9.59 -2.09 39.60
N TYR A 221 -8.82 -2.92 40.32
CA TYR A 221 -7.37 -2.83 40.38
C TYR A 221 -6.76 -3.14 39.02
N THR A 222 -7.10 -4.29 38.43
CA THR A 222 -6.63 -4.69 37.09
C THR A 222 -7.04 -3.72 35.99
N VAL A 223 -8.28 -3.20 36.04
CA VAL A 223 -8.78 -2.23 35.07
C VAL A 223 -8.00 -0.91 35.14
N LYS A 224 -7.58 -0.47 36.32
CA LYS A 224 -6.73 0.73 36.47
C LYS A 224 -5.44 0.56 35.66
N TYR A 225 -4.66 -0.50 35.93
CA TYR A 225 -3.37 -0.71 35.25
C TYR A 225 -3.52 -1.00 33.75
N LEU A 226 -4.56 -1.73 33.34
CA LEU A 226 -4.83 -1.92 31.91
C LEU A 226 -5.10 -0.59 31.20
N ARG A 227 -5.80 0.35 31.84
CA ARG A 227 -6.04 1.69 31.27
C ARG A 227 -4.78 2.55 31.23
N ASN A 228 -3.86 2.38 32.19
CA ASN A 228 -2.58 3.08 32.16
C ASN A 228 -1.76 2.67 30.92
N ILE A 229 -1.78 1.38 30.56
CA ILE A 229 -0.99 0.86 29.42
C ILE A 229 -1.69 1.05 28.07
N LEU A 230 -3.01 0.82 28.01
CA LEU A 230 -3.79 0.82 26.78
C LEU A 230 -4.43 2.17 26.46
N GLY A 231 -4.43 3.09 27.42
CA GLY A 231 -5.17 4.34 27.37
C GLY A 231 -6.60 4.22 27.90
N LYS A 232 -7.21 5.37 28.18
CA LYS A 232 -8.57 5.48 28.75
C LYS A 232 -9.64 4.92 27.80
N ASN A 233 -9.42 5.01 26.48
CA ASN A 233 -10.34 4.58 25.43
C ASN A 233 -10.09 3.11 25.00
N CYS A 234 -9.82 2.22 25.96
CA CYS A 234 -9.66 0.80 25.69
C CYS A 234 -11.01 0.07 25.64
N ASN A 235 -11.45 -0.31 24.43
CA ASN A 235 -12.70 -1.05 24.26
C ASN A 235 -12.59 -2.51 24.70
N SER A 236 -11.51 -3.20 24.32
CA SER A 236 -11.35 -4.64 24.56
C SER A 236 -9.89 -5.10 24.45
N ALA A 237 -9.51 -6.09 25.25
CA ALA A 237 -8.13 -6.59 25.33
C ALA A 237 -8.05 -8.11 25.47
N LEU A 238 -7.13 -8.73 24.73
CA LEU A 238 -6.72 -10.12 24.91
C LEU A 238 -5.40 -10.14 25.70
N LEU A 239 -5.41 -10.74 26.89
CA LEU A 239 -4.22 -10.90 27.73
C LEU A 239 -3.66 -12.30 27.49
N VAL A 240 -2.40 -12.36 27.07
CA VAL A 240 -1.72 -13.62 26.76
C VAL A 240 -0.53 -13.81 27.68
N HIS A 241 -0.55 -14.90 28.44
CA HIS A 241 0.53 -15.25 29.38
C HIS A 241 1.21 -16.56 29.00
N GLU A 242 2.38 -16.79 29.60
CA GLU A 242 3.07 -18.07 29.46
C GLU A 242 2.41 -19.18 30.30
N GLY A 243 2.72 -20.44 29.96
CA GLY A 243 2.30 -21.61 30.72
C GLY A 243 0.93 -22.16 30.34
N LYS A 244 0.56 -23.25 31.01
CA LYS A 244 -0.78 -23.87 30.91
C LYS A 244 -1.75 -23.35 31.98
N THR A 245 -1.21 -23.01 33.14
CA THR A 245 -1.93 -22.39 34.25
C THR A 245 -1.70 -20.89 34.24
N ASP A 246 -2.63 -20.14 34.83
CA ASP A 246 -2.45 -18.71 35.07
C ASP A 246 -1.20 -18.44 35.93
N VAL A 247 -0.63 -17.24 35.75
CA VAL A 247 0.56 -16.80 36.50
C VAL A 247 0.28 -16.66 38.00
N ASN A 248 -0.94 -16.23 38.35
CA ASN A 248 -1.39 -16.03 39.72
C ASN A 248 -2.92 -16.18 39.81
N ASP A 249 -3.44 -16.74 40.90
CA ASP A 249 -4.88 -16.85 41.18
C ASP A 249 -5.57 -15.48 41.21
N ASN A 250 -4.88 -14.45 41.74
CA ASN A 250 -5.41 -13.09 41.73
C ASN A 250 -5.69 -12.59 40.30
N PHE A 251 -4.81 -12.91 39.35
CA PHE A 251 -4.96 -12.53 37.95
C PHE A 251 -6.14 -13.25 37.31
N LEU A 252 -6.29 -14.56 37.59
CA LEU A 252 -7.41 -15.36 37.14
C LEU A 252 -8.75 -14.73 37.55
N TRP A 253 -8.91 -14.45 38.85
CA TRP A 253 -10.14 -13.92 39.43
C TRP A 253 -10.42 -12.48 39.00
N ALA A 254 -9.39 -11.64 38.94
CA ALA A 254 -9.57 -10.23 38.56
C ALA A 254 -9.98 -10.07 37.09
N CYS A 255 -9.53 -10.97 36.20
CA CYS A 255 -9.94 -10.95 34.78
C CYS A 255 -11.25 -11.69 34.51
N ALA A 256 -11.63 -12.66 35.35
CA ALA A 256 -12.76 -13.57 35.09
C ALA A 256 -14.09 -12.85 34.81
N ASN A 257 -14.36 -11.76 35.52
CA ASN A 257 -15.64 -11.06 35.47
C ASN A 257 -15.67 -9.87 34.48
N ILE A 258 -14.59 -9.62 33.74
CA ILE A 258 -14.49 -8.47 32.83
C ILE A 258 -14.85 -8.93 31.41
N ALA A 259 -16.08 -8.65 30.95
CA ALA A 259 -16.57 -9.13 29.64
C ALA A 259 -15.72 -8.68 28.43
N SER A 260 -15.15 -7.47 28.50
CA SER A 260 -14.32 -6.90 27.43
C SER A 260 -12.87 -7.43 27.41
N VAL A 261 -12.47 -8.19 28.42
CA VAL A 261 -11.12 -8.73 28.56
C VAL A 261 -11.18 -10.24 28.51
N LYS A 262 -10.26 -10.85 27.78
CA LYS A 262 -10.09 -12.30 27.80
C LYS A 262 -8.66 -12.65 28.12
N ARG A 263 -8.47 -13.58 29.05
CA ARG A 263 -7.18 -14.24 29.30
C ARG A 263 -7.07 -15.51 28.47
N GLU A 264 -5.91 -15.73 27.88
CA GLU A 264 -5.57 -16.93 27.11
C GLU A 264 -4.11 -17.30 27.32
N ASN A 265 -3.80 -18.58 27.13
CA ASN A 265 -2.43 -19.07 27.05
C ASN A 265 -1.87 -18.85 25.64
N VAL A 266 -0.55 -18.98 25.47
CA VAL A 266 0.10 -18.95 24.14
C VAL A 266 -0.52 -19.98 23.17
N GLU A 267 -0.84 -21.18 23.66
CA GLU A 267 -1.47 -22.25 22.86
C GLU A 267 -2.93 -21.92 22.45
N GLY A 268 -3.63 -21.10 23.24
CA GLY A 268 -5.02 -20.71 23.00
C GLY A 268 -5.19 -19.50 22.08
N VAL A 269 -4.08 -18.87 21.67
CA VAL A 269 -4.13 -17.71 20.77
C VAL A 269 -4.60 -18.14 19.39
N ASN A 270 -5.75 -17.61 18.99
CA ASN A 270 -6.40 -17.88 17.72
C ASN A 270 -6.61 -16.59 16.93
N ILE A 271 -6.61 -16.69 15.60
CA ILE A 271 -6.88 -15.56 14.69
C ILE A 271 -8.24 -14.92 15.01
N TYR A 272 -9.24 -15.74 15.33
CA TYR A 272 -10.57 -15.27 15.70
C TYR A 272 -10.57 -14.38 16.95
N ASN A 273 -9.89 -14.81 18.01
CA ASN A 273 -9.79 -14.03 19.25
C ASN A 273 -8.98 -12.75 19.02
N LEU A 274 -7.86 -12.84 18.30
CA LEU A 274 -7.04 -11.68 17.95
C LEU A 274 -7.80 -10.63 17.12
N LEU A 275 -8.74 -11.04 16.26
CA LEU A 275 -9.63 -10.10 15.54
C LEU A 275 -10.73 -9.53 16.45
N LYS A 276 -11.29 -10.35 17.35
CA LYS A 276 -12.36 -9.94 18.27
C LYS A 276 -11.91 -8.85 19.25
N TYR A 277 -10.70 -8.96 19.79
CA TYR A 277 -10.17 -8.00 20.75
C TYR A 277 -9.34 -6.92 20.04
N ARG A 278 -9.52 -5.65 20.41
CA ARG A 278 -8.78 -4.54 19.79
C ARG A 278 -7.32 -4.59 20.19
N TYR A 279 -7.03 -4.66 21.48
CA TYR A 279 -5.66 -4.75 21.99
C TYR A 279 -5.27 -6.19 22.30
N VAL A 280 -3.98 -6.50 22.15
CA VAL A 280 -3.38 -7.76 22.56
C VAL A 280 -2.18 -7.43 23.44
N VAL A 281 -2.21 -7.92 24.67
CA VAL A 281 -1.18 -7.69 25.67
C VAL A 281 -0.47 -9.01 25.93
N PHE A 282 0.80 -9.10 25.54
CA PHE A 282 1.63 -10.28 25.81
C PHE A 282 2.50 -10.05 27.03
N THR A 283 2.68 -11.08 27.87
CA THR A 283 3.87 -11.10 28.74
C THR A 283 5.13 -11.23 27.88
N TYR A 284 6.26 -10.73 28.37
CA TYR A 284 7.54 -10.81 27.67
C TYR A 284 7.89 -12.25 27.27
N LYS A 285 7.65 -13.20 28.18
CA LYS A 285 7.92 -14.62 27.95
C LYS A 285 6.87 -15.26 27.03
N ALA A 286 5.59 -14.86 27.09
CA ALA A 286 4.58 -15.30 26.12
C ALA A 286 4.92 -14.87 24.69
N LEU A 287 5.40 -13.63 24.51
CA LEU A 287 5.82 -13.13 23.20
C LEU A 287 7.00 -13.93 22.63
N LYS A 288 8.00 -14.25 23.45
CA LYS A 288 9.11 -15.11 23.02
C LYS A 288 8.61 -16.50 22.61
N ASN A 289 7.68 -17.06 23.38
CA ASN A 289 7.15 -18.39 23.11
C ASN A 289 6.33 -18.41 21.80
N ILE A 290 5.48 -17.41 21.55
CA ILE A 290 4.71 -17.37 20.29
C ILE A 290 5.61 -17.21 19.07
N ILE A 291 6.68 -16.43 19.18
CA ILE A 291 7.71 -16.30 18.13
C ILE A 291 8.39 -17.65 17.88
N TYR A 292 8.75 -18.36 18.94
CA TYR A 292 9.38 -19.68 18.87
C TYR A 292 8.46 -20.71 18.18
N GLU A 293 7.20 -20.81 18.63
CA GLU A 293 6.20 -21.72 18.05
C GLU A 293 5.97 -21.43 16.56
N LEU A 294 5.80 -20.16 16.18
CA LEU A 294 5.59 -19.79 14.78
C LEU A 294 6.80 -20.12 13.88
N LYS A 295 8.02 -20.01 14.41
CA LYS A 295 9.24 -20.39 13.68
C LYS A 295 9.39 -21.90 13.53
N ILE A 296 9.02 -22.68 14.56
CA ILE A 296 9.20 -24.14 14.57
C ILE A 296 8.08 -24.89 13.86
N TYR A 297 6.88 -24.33 13.82
CA TYR A 297 5.71 -24.99 13.24
C TYR A 297 5.94 -25.56 11.82
N PRO A 298 6.59 -24.83 10.88
CA PRO A 298 6.94 -25.37 9.56
C PRO A 298 7.88 -26.59 9.61
N TYR A 299 8.84 -26.61 10.55
CA TYR A 299 9.76 -27.74 10.76
C TYR A 299 8.99 -28.95 11.30
N LYS A 300 8.14 -28.74 12.33
CA LYS A 300 7.29 -29.78 12.92
C LYS A 300 6.37 -30.44 11.89
N MET A 301 5.85 -29.65 10.96
CA MET A 301 4.97 -30.12 9.88
C MET A 301 5.71 -30.58 8.61
N LYS A 302 7.05 -30.54 8.59
CA LYS A 302 7.89 -30.89 7.43
C LYS A 302 7.50 -30.12 6.15
N TRP A 303 7.26 -28.81 6.28
CA TRP A 303 6.81 -27.94 5.19
C TRP A 303 7.91 -27.30 4.34
N LEU A 304 9.15 -27.42 4.80
CA LEU A 304 10.32 -26.87 4.13
C LEU A 304 10.54 -27.54 2.77
N PRO A 305 11.18 -26.84 1.82
CA PRO A 305 11.58 -27.48 0.57
C PRO A 305 12.44 -28.69 0.90
N THR A 306 12.04 -29.84 0.39
CA THR A 306 12.85 -31.05 0.44
C THR A 306 13.81 -31.02 -0.74
N TYR A 307 15.09 -31.11 -0.48
CA TYR A 307 16.12 -31.18 -1.50
C TYR A 307 16.35 -32.63 -1.90
N ALA A 308 16.63 -32.87 -3.19
CA ALA A 308 16.85 -34.22 -3.74
C ALA A 308 18.12 -34.91 -3.22
N THR A 309 18.95 -34.22 -2.43
CA THR A 309 20.13 -34.82 -1.79
C THR A 309 19.73 -35.89 -0.77
N PRO A 310 20.52 -36.97 -0.59
CA PRO A 310 20.27 -37.98 0.43
C PRO A 310 20.09 -37.43 1.85
N ASN A 311 20.79 -36.34 2.17
CA ASN A 311 20.76 -35.68 3.47
C ASN A 311 19.71 -34.56 3.59
N ASN A 312 18.86 -34.37 2.56
CA ASN A 312 17.87 -33.29 2.47
C ASN A 312 18.45 -31.86 2.72
N THR A 313 19.71 -31.65 2.32
CA THR A 313 20.42 -30.37 2.39
C THR A 313 20.37 -29.68 1.04
N GLN A 314 20.37 -28.34 1.02
CA GLN A 314 20.47 -27.61 -0.25
C GLN A 314 21.76 -28.03 -0.95
N ALA A 315 21.66 -28.38 -2.25
CA ALA A 315 22.85 -28.66 -3.04
C ALA A 315 23.78 -27.43 -2.98
N PRO A 316 25.10 -27.62 -2.78
CA PRO A 316 26.03 -26.51 -2.77
C PRO A 316 25.89 -25.73 -4.07
N ILE A 317 25.89 -24.39 -3.98
CA ILE A 317 25.91 -23.54 -5.18
C ILE A 317 27.15 -23.96 -5.97
N PRO A 318 27.02 -24.33 -7.25
CA PRO A 318 28.16 -24.78 -8.02
C PRO A 318 29.22 -23.66 -8.05
N GLU A 319 30.46 -24.01 -7.70
CA GLU A 319 31.56 -23.08 -7.80
C GLU A 319 31.76 -22.71 -9.27
N LYS A 320 31.87 -21.41 -9.54
CA LYS A 320 32.15 -20.92 -10.89
C LYS A 320 33.53 -21.43 -11.31
N VAL A 321 33.63 -21.98 -12.53
CA VAL A 321 34.91 -22.45 -13.09
C VAL A 321 35.92 -21.31 -13.06
N LYS A 322 37.11 -21.56 -12.50
CA LYS A 322 38.16 -20.54 -12.39
C LYS A 322 38.44 -19.91 -13.76
N ASN A 323 38.47 -18.57 -13.82
CA ASN A 323 38.70 -17.76 -15.02
C ASN A 323 37.62 -17.77 -16.12
N TRP A 324 36.44 -18.35 -15.90
CA TRP A 324 35.36 -18.35 -16.90
C TRP A 324 34.95 -16.94 -17.39
N ASN A 325 35.06 -15.94 -16.52
CA ASN A 325 34.63 -14.56 -16.77
C ASN A 325 35.79 -13.61 -17.07
N PHE A 326 37.03 -14.10 -17.21
CA PHE A 326 38.20 -13.24 -17.40
C PHE A 326 38.04 -12.36 -18.64
N LEU A 327 37.74 -12.98 -19.79
CA LEU A 327 37.58 -12.29 -21.08
C LEU A 327 36.38 -11.32 -21.06
N TRP A 328 35.30 -11.70 -20.38
CA TRP A 328 34.12 -10.86 -20.20
C TRP A 328 34.40 -9.64 -19.32
N LEU A 329 35.07 -9.83 -18.19
CA LEU A 329 35.50 -8.74 -17.29
C LEU A 329 36.48 -7.81 -17.99
N GLU A 330 37.43 -8.36 -18.75
CA GLU A 330 38.40 -7.59 -19.53
C GLU A 330 37.70 -6.76 -20.60
N LYS A 331 36.70 -7.34 -21.29
CA LYS A 331 35.86 -6.60 -22.24
C LYS A 331 35.03 -5.51 -21.57
N LYS A 332 34.48 -5.78 -20.39
CA LYS A 332 33.69 -4.80 -19.62
C LYS A 332 34.57 -3.66 -19.10
N LYS A 333 35.77 -3.98 -18.58
CA LYS A 333 36.79 -3.00 -18.21
C LYS A 333 37.22 -2.18 -19.42
N ARG A 334 37.55 -2.83 -20.54
CA ARG A 334 37.90 -2.17 -21.80
C ARG A 334 36.80 -1.21 -22.24
N ASN A 335 35.53 -1.60 -22.13
CA ASN A 335 34.40 -0.72 -22.48
C ASN A 335 34.25 0.45 -21.49
N ASN A 336 34.33 0.20 -20.17
CA ASN A 336 34.24 1.25 -19.15
C ASN A 336 35.40 2.26 -19.25
N PHE A 337 36.61 1.78 -19.54
CA PHE A 337 37.81 2.60 -19.72
C PHE A 337 38.00 3.08 -21.17
N SER A 338 37.10 2.72 -22.10
CA SER A 338 37.15 3.25 -23.46
C SER A 338 36.72 4.71 -23.39
N LYS A 339 37.69 5.61 -23.52
CA LYS A 339 37.41 7.04 -23.71
C LYS A 339 36.70 7.18 -25.06
N PHE A 340 35.40 7.40 -25.04
CA PHE A 340 34.62 7.62 -26.26
C PHE A 340 34.89 9.04 -26.76
N ASP A 341 35.90 9.15 -27.61
CA ASP A 341 36.35 10.44 -28.11
C ASP A 341 35.62 10.76 -29.43
N LYS A 342 34.50 11.47 -29.32
CA LYS A 342 33.51 11.70 -30.39
C LYS A 342 34.15 12.34 -31.62
N GLU A 343 35.18 13.16 -31.44
CA GLU A 343 35.95 13.78 -32.52
C GLU A 343 36.84 12.78 -33.26
N THR A 344 37.51 11.89 -32.54
CA THR A 344 38.29 10.81 -33.17
C THR A 344 37.39 9.84 -33.93
N LEU A 345 36.17 9.61 -33.44
CA LEU A 345 35.15 8.82 -34.13
C LEU A 345 34.67 9.54 -35.40
N LYS A 346 34.37 10.84 -35.32
CA LYS A 346 34.02 11.65 -36.51
C LYS A 346 35.15 11.69 -37.53
N LYS A 347 36.39 11.90 -37.10
CA LYS A 347 37.59 11.85 -37.95
C LYS A 347 37.74 10.46 -38.58
N ARG A 348 37.60 9.38 -37.79
CA ARG A 348 37.61 8.01 -38.32
C ARG A 348 36.48 7.74 -39.31
N ILE A 349 35.27 8.26 -39.09
CA ILE A 349 34.13 8.14 -40.02
C ILE A 349 34.42 8.92 -41.32
N GLN A 350 35.01 10.11 -41.23
CA GLN A 350 35.42 10.91 -42.39
C GLN A 350 36.60 10.28 -43.16
N GLU A 351 37.57 9.72 -42.43
CA GLU A 351 38.67 8.93 -42.96
C GLU A 351 38.20 7.56 -43.47
N TRP A 352 36.99 7.13 -43.10
CA TRP A 352 36.42 5.86 -43.51
C TRP A 352 36.07 5.91 -44.99
N LYS A 353 37.07 5.61 -45.80
CA LYS A 353 36.87 5.27 -47.20
C LYS A 353 36.47 3.82 -47.24
N TRP A 354 35.32 3.52 -47.84
CA TRP A 354 35.00 2.17 -48.26
C TRP A 354 36.20 1.63 -49.05
N SER A 355 36.74 0.48 -48.66
CA SER A 355 37.82 -0.12 -49.44
C SER A 355 37.28 -0.39 -50.84
N SER A 356 37.95 0.10 -51.87
CA SER A 356 37.69 -0.30 -53.26
C SER A 356 37.96 -1.79 -53.48
N ASP A 357 38.73 -2.40 -52.58
CA ASP A 357 39.03 -3.81 -52.57
C ASP A 357 37.82 -4.64 -52.17
N ILE A 358 37.47 -5.57 -53.04
CA ILE A 358 36.32 -6.44 -52.89
C ILE A 358 36.68 -7.53 -51.87
N LYS A 359 36.34 -7.31 -50.60
CA LYS A 359 36.43 -8.35 -49.57
C LYS A 359 35.10 -9.09 -49.44
N GLY A 360 35.15 -10.41 -49.64
CA GLY A 360 34.00 -11.31 -49.64
C GLY A 360 34.21 -12.46 -50.63
N ALA A 361 33.45 -13.55 -50.51
CA ALA A 361 33.63 -14.76 -51.33
C ALA A 361 33.28 -14.56 -52.83
N LEU A 362 32.53 -13.50 -53.18
CA LEU A 362 32.22 -13.14 -54.56
C LEU A 362 32.78 -11.74 -54.89
N LYS A 363 33.68 -11.67 -55.87
CA LYS A 363 34.35 -10.43 -56.27
C LYS A 363 33.60 -9.73 -57.42
N VAL A 364 32.49 -9.06 -57.11
CA VAL A 364 31.78 -8.20 -58.07
C VAL A 364 31.96 -6.73 -57.66
N LYS A 365 32.33 -5.85 -58.60
CA LYS A 365 32.31 -4.40 -58.33
C LYS A 365 30.88 -4.00 -57.99
N LYS A 366 30.66 -3.54 -56.75
CA LYS A 366 29.33 -3.14 -56.28
C LYS A 366 28.98 -1.78 -56.91
N HIS A 367 28.54 -1.78 -58.16
CA HIS A 367 27.89 -0.62 -58.76
C HIS A 367 26.48 -0.57 -58.18
N ASP A 368 26.16 0.47 -57.42
CA ASP A 368 24.85 0.66 -56.83
C ASP A 368 23.92 1.29 -57.89
N PRO A 369 23.04 0.53 -58.53
CA PRO A 369 22.25 1.03 -59.67
C PRO A 369 21.26 2.12 -59.24
N TYR A 370 21.03 2.30 -57.94
CA TYR A 370 20.10 3.27 -57.39
C TYR A 370 20.77 4.47 -56.71
N LYS A 371 22.09 4.66 -56.86
CA LYS A 371 22.80 5.80 -56.27
C LYS A 371 22.19 7.15 -56.67
N ASN A 372 21.64 7.25 -57.87
CA ASN A 372 20.97 8.45 -58.39
C ASN A 372 19.48 8.55 -57.98
N PHE A 373 18.92 7.51 -57.36
CA PHE A 373 17.54 7.46 -56.88
C PHE A 373 17.43 7.68 -55.37
N ILE A 374 18.55 7.84 -54.66
CA ILE A 374 18.56 8.20 -53.24
C ILE A 374 18.25 9.69 -53.13
N LEU A 375 17.00 10.02 -52.82
CA LEU A 375 16.59 11.36 -52.39
C LEU A 375 17.29 11.68 -51.06
N THR A 376 18.21 12.63 -51.06
CA THR A 376 19.09 12.94 -49.91
C THR A 376 18.44 13.82 -48.84
N LYS A 377 17.20 14.28 -49.05
CA LYS A 377 16.45 15.09 -48.07
C LYS A 377 14.98 14.71 -48.10
N PHE A 378 14.56 13.84 -47.18
CA PHE A 378 13.18 13.88 -46.71
C PHE A 378 13.15 14.95 -45.61
N GLN A 379 12.59 16.12 -45.89
CA GLN A 379 12.13 17.00 -44.81
C GLN A 379 10.89 16.32 -44.22
N CYS A 380 11.08 15.54 -43.15
CA CYS A 380 9.97 15.24 -42.24
C CYS A 380 9.67 16.54 -41.50
N ASN A 381 8.70 17.30 -41.99
CA ASN A 381 8.00 18.23 -41.13
C ASN A 381 7.10 17.37 -40.26
N ASP A 382 7.61 16.96 -39.10
CA ASP A 382 6.77 16.32 -38.08
C ASP A 382 5.63 17.30 -37.77
N PRO A 383 4.36 16.86 -37.81
CA PRO A 383 3.24 17.75 -37.53
C PRO A 383 3.39 18.32 -36.13
N VAL A 384 3.11 19.61 -36.00
CA VAL A 384 3.16 20.32 -34.72
C VAL A 384 2.25 19.58 -33.73
N PRO A 385 2.73 19.22 -32.53
CA PRO A 385 1.97 18.40 -31.59
C PRO A 385 0.64 19.08 -31.21
N GLU A 386 -0.43 18.28 -31.13
CA GLU A 386 -1.82 18.75 -31.04
C GLU A 386 -2.11 19.72 -29.88
N TYR A 387 -1.29 19.75 -28.83
CA TYR A 387 -1.52 20.61 -27.68
C TYR A 387 -1.32 22.10 -27.98
N ILE A 388 -0.52 22.45 -28.99
CA ILE A 388 -0.36 23.85 -29.46
C ILE A 388 -1.70 24.38 -30.00
N LYS A 389 -2.55 23.49 -30.53
CA LYS A 389 -3.90 23.83 -30.98
C LYS A 389 -4.85 24.21 -29.85
N TYR A 390 -4.46 24.04 -28.59
CA TYR A 390 -5.29 24.39 -27.43
C TYR A 390 -4.61 25.41 -26.52
N GLU A 391 -3.46 25.96 -26.91
CA GLU A 391 -2.69 26.92 -26.11
C GLU A 391 -3.47 28.22 -25.86
N TYR A 392 -4.33 28.61 -26.79
CA TYR A 392 -5.24 29.77 -26.65
C TYR A 392 -6.36 29.58 -25.61
N LEU A 393 -6.67 28.35 -25.18
CA LEU A 393 -7.64 28.11 -24.11
C LEU A 393 -7.05 28.30 -22.71
N PHE A 394 -5.72 28.21 -22.60
CA PHE A 394 -5.01 28.32 -21.32
C PHE A 394 -4.38 29.71 -21.12
N ASN A 395 -4.19 30.48 -22.19
CA ASN A 395 -3.82 31.89 -22.13
C ASN A 395 -5.08 32.77 -22.29
N VAL A 396 -6.01 32.66 -21.35
CA VAL A 396 -6.93 33.77 -21.08
C VAL A 396 -6.20 34.64 -20.07
N ASP A 397 -5.86 35.85 -20.51
CA ASP A 397 -5.22 36.87 -19.70
C ASP A 397 -6.06 37.12 -18.44
N ASP A 398 -5.56 36.70 -17.28
CA ASP A 398 -6.01 37.18 -15.98
C ASP A 398 -5.53 38.64 -15.86
N ASP A 399 -6.29 39.58 -16.43
CA ASP A 399 -6.15 41.01 -16.14
C ASP A 399 -6.57 41.26 -14.68
N PRO A 400 -5.67 41.76 -13.82
CA PRO A 400 -6.02 42.15 -12.46
C PRO A 400 -6.52 43.61 -12.44
N HIS A 401 -7.52 43.90 -11.58
CA HIS A 401 -8.16 45.21 -11.28
C HIS A 401 -9.49 45.41 -12.04
N GLU A 402 -10.66 45.68 -11.43
CA GLU A 402 -11.01 46.40 -10.20
C GLU A 402 -12.36 45.87 -9.63
N ASP A 403 -12.39 45.74 -8.30
CA ASP A 403 -13.45 46.05 -7.31
C ASP A 403 -14.90 45.51 -7.33
N ASN A 404 -15.24 44.97 -6.15
CA ASN A 404 -16.50 45.00 -5.40
C ASN A 404 -17.81 44.57 -6.08
N ASP A 405 -18.32 43.39 -5.69
CA ASP A 405 -19.67 43.21 -5.09
C ASP A 405 -19.93 41.72 -4.84
N TYR A 406 -19.51 41.23 -3.67
CA TYR A 406 -19.74 39.85 -3.22
C TYR A 406 -21.09 39.64 -2.49
N GLU A 407 -22.06 40.54 -2.65
CA GLU A 407 -23.36 40.44 -1.96
C GLU A 407 -24.60 40.29 -2.85
N GLU A 408 -24.53 40.48 -4.18
CA GLU A 408 -25.74 40.34 -5.04
C GLU A 408 -26.03 38.91 -5.53
N HIS A 409 -25.06 38.00 -5.51
CA HIS A 409 -25.27 36.66 -6.09
C HIS A 409 -25.93 35.65 -5.14
N PHE A 410 -26.12 36.00 -3.87
CA PHE A 410 -26.83 35.17 -2.88
C PHE A 410 -28.34 35.43 -2.83
N HIS A 411 -28.82 36.57 -3.34
CA HIS A 411 -30.25 36.89 -3.36
C HIS A 411 -31.01 36.26 -4.54
N MET A 412 -30.34 36.01 -5.67
CA MET A 412 -30.98 35.41 -6.85
C MET A 412 -31.27 33.90 -6.70
N LEU A 413 -30.55 33.19 -5.83
CA LEU A 413 -30.79 31.76 -5.58
C LEU A 413 -31.91 31.48 -4.58
N ASP A 414 -32.21 32.41 -3.67
CA ASP A 414 -33.31 32.28 -2.69
C ASP A 414 -34.67 32.71 -3.28
N GLU A 415 -34.68 33.55 -4.33
CA GLU A 415 -35.88 33.87 -5.13
C GLU A 415 -36.28 32.73 -6.08
N ILE A 416 -35.32 32.00 -6.65
CA ILE A 416 -35.60 30.84 -7.53
C ILE A 416 -36.17 29.63 -6.76
N LEU A 417 -35.95 29.57 -5.44
CA LEU A 417 -36.41 28.45 -4.61
C LEU A 417 -37.76 28.69 -3.90
N ASN A 418 -38.31 29.91 -3.95
CA ASN A 418 -39.52 30.26 -3.19
C ASN A 418 -40.72 30.78 -4.01
N ASP A 419 -40.61 30.97 -5.32
CA ASP A 419 -41.76 31.38 -6.15
C ASP A 419 -42.31 30.23 -7.01
N ASP A 420 -43.37 29.62 -6.46
CA ASP A 420 -44.67 29.29 -7.07
C ASP A 420 -44.73 28.39 -8.33
N GLU A 421 -45.45 27.26 -8.27
CA GLU A 421 -46.91 27.26 -8.49
C GLU A 421 -47.30 28.17 -9.66
N ASP A 422 -47.24 27.66 -10.89
CA ASP A 422 -48.38 27.68 -11.82
C ASP A 422 -48.03 27.09 -13.19
N LEU A 423 -48.59 25.90 -13.43
CA LEU A 423 -48.69 25.26 -14.75
C LEU A 423 -49.81 25.91 -15.58
N PRO A 424 -49.59 26.07 -16.89
CA PRO A 424 -50.66 25.70 -17.83
C PRO A 424 -50.18 24.79 -18.98
N THR A 425 -50.85 23.65 -19.11
CA THR A 425 -51.27 22.92 -20.34
C THR A 425 -50.25 22.73 -21.48
N ILE A 426 -49.63 21.55 -21.65
CA ILE A 426 -50.10 20.36 -22.41
C ILE A 426 -50.67 20.69 -23.81
N SER A 427 -50.16 19.97 -24.81
CA SER A 427 -50.79 19.62 -26.10
C SER A 427 -50.70 20.64 -27.26
N SER A 428 -49.60 20.63 -28.03
CA SER A 428 -49.66 21.13 -29.44
C SER A 428 -48.52 20.75 -30.41
N LEU A 429 -47.53 19.91 -30.08
CA LEU A 429 -46.43 19.60 -31.02
C LEU A 429 -46.29 18.09 -31.35
N SER A 430 -47.43 17.43 -31.54
CA SER A 430 -47.53 16.03 -32.00
C SER A 430 -48.35 15.94 -33.31
N SER A 431 -48.02 16.75 -34.31
CA SER A 431 -48.62 16.65 -35.64
C SER A 431 -47.78 17.37 -36.71
N LEU A 432 -47.58 16.68 -37.85
CA LEU A 432 -46.83 17.03 -39.09
C LEU A 432 -45.37 16.49 -39.08
N GLN A 433 -44.93 15.43 -39.76
CA GLN A 433 -45.29 14.66 -40.97
C GLN A 433 -45.24 15.43 -42.31
N GLY A 434 -44.24 15.07 -43.14
CA GLY A 434 -44.08 15.41 -44.58
C GLY A 434 -42.65 15.92 -44.90
N LEU A 435 -41.79 15.16 -45.62
CA LEU A 435 -41.49 15.25 -47.07
C LEU A 435 -40.80 16.59 -47.44
N GLU A 436 -39.67 16.71 -48.16
CA GLU A 436 -39.09 16.01 -49.33
C GLU A 436 -37.66 16.57 -49.61
N LYS A 437 -36.77 15.77 -50.23
CA LYS A 437 -35.83 16.05 -51.37
C LYS A 437 -34.93 17.32 -51.39
N ASP A 438 -33.77 17.42 -52.04
CA ASP A 438 -32.93 16.57 -52.91
C ASP A 438 -31.54 17.27 -53.05
N ASP A 439 -30.54 16.48 -53.41
CA ASP A 439 -29.39 16.72 -54.33
C ASP A 439 -28.26 17.76 -54.13
N ASN A 440 -27.05 17.16 -54.11
CA ASN A 440 -25.76 17.49 -54.72
C ASN A 440 -25.63 18.73 -55.65
N VAL A 441 -24.42 19.33 -55.63
CA VAL A 441 -23.50 19.66 -56.77
C VAL A 441 -22.48 20.72 -56.23
N GLN A 442 -21.17 20.39 -56.18
CA GLN A 442 -20.04 20.93 -57.01
C GLN A 442 -20.02 22.47 -57.14
N SER A 443 -18.91 23.21 -57.15
CA SER A 443 -17.47 22.98 -57.34
C SER A 443 -16.78 24.36 -57.23
N GLU A 444 -15.43 24.36 -57.19
CA GLU A 444 -14.53 25.38 -57.77
C GLU A 444 -14.45 26.77 -57.07
N GLU A 445 -13.32 27.16 -56.49
CA GLU A 445 -11.96 27.48 -57.01
C GLU A 445 -11.71 29.00 -57.02
N HIS A 446 -10.43 29.36 -56.93
CA HIS A 446 -9.76 30.67 -57.06
C HIS A 446 -9.25 31.29 -55.75
N TYR A 447 -7.95 31.15 -55.44
CA TYR A 447 -6.76 31.83 -56.01
C TYR A 447 -6.74 33.31 -55.67
N GLU A 448 -5.75 33.73 -54.87
CA GLU A 448 -4.92 34.90 -55.16
C GLU A 448 -3.67 34.89 -54.24
N ASP A 449 -2.52 34.86 -54.90
CA ASP A 449 -1.21 35.24 -54.36
C ASP A 449 -1.19 36.77 -54.13
N ASP A 450 -0.37 37.26 -53.19
CA ASP A 450 0.71 38.21 -53.52
C ASP A 450 1.44 38.86 -52.30
N ILE A 451 2.76 38.64 -52.28
CA ILE A 451 3.89 39.58 -52.10
C ILE A 451 4.00 40.47 -50.81
N TYR A 452 5.07 40.32 -50.01
CA TYR A 452 6.25 41.21 -49.93
C TYR A 452 7.21 40.92 -48.76
N ASN A 453 8.49 41.15 -49.08
CA ASN A 453 9.76 41.16 -48.34
C ASN A 453 9.75 41.87 -46.96
N ASP A 454 10.67 41.52 -46.04
CA ASP A 454 11.95 42.25 -45.86
C ASP A 454 12.86 41.72 -44.73
N GLU A 455 14.18 41.84 -44.98
CA GLU A 455 15.32 42.20 -44.08
C GLU A 455 15.32 41.76 -42.60
N GLY A 456 16.36 41.19 -41.98
CA GLY A 456 17.81 41.23 -42.23
C GLY A 456 18.51 42.21 -41.27
N VAL A 457 18.92 41.79 -40.05
CA VAL A 457 19.89 42.53 -39.20
C VAL A 457 20.79 41.55 -38.41
N ASN A 458 22.11 41.83 -38.47
CA ASN A 458 23.23 41.18 -37.80
C ASN A 458 23.52 41.79 -36.41
N ASP A 459 24.27 41.07 -35.56
CA ASP A 459 25.50 41.53 -34.84
C ASP A 459 25.84 40.52 -33.71
N ILE A 460 26.92 39.72 -33.82
CA ILE A 460 28.30 39.94 -33.34
C ILE A 460 28.40 40.17 -31.81
N ASN A 461 29.02 39.22 -31.09
CA ASN A 461 30.25 39.46 -30.33
C ASN A 461 30.84 38.17 -29.72
N GLU A 462 32.15 38.09 -29.82
CA GLU A 462 33.07 37.04 -29.39
C GLU A 462 33.56 37.23 -27.93
N ASP A 463 34.17 36.16 -27.43
CA ASP A 463 35.25 36.08 -26.44
C ASP A 463 35.01 36.40 -24.97
N GLU A 464 35.30 35.40 -24.12
CA GLU A 464 36.27 35.55 -23.04
C GLU A 464 36.87 34.19 -22.60
N LEU A 465 38.21 34.14 -22.59
CA LEU A 465 39.08 33.07 -22.12
C LEU A 465 39.58 33.36 -20.70
N GLY A 466 39.73 32.30 -19.88
CA GLY A 466 40.59 32.29 -18.69
C GLY A 466 40.60 30.89 -18.05
N ASN A 467 41.69 30.11 -18.15
CA ASN A 467 42.82 29.99 -17.20
C ASN A 467 42.36 29.46 -15.80
N ILE A 468 42.89 28.40 -15.16
CA ILE A 468 44.29 27.99 -14.99
C ILE A 468 44.36 26.66 -14.17
N ASN A 469 45.39 25.84 -14.45
CA ASN A 469 46.19 24.89 -13.64
C ASN A 469 45.58 23.69 -12.86
N PHE A 470 46.15 22.51 -13.12
CA PHE A 470 46.46 21.51 -12.08
C PHE A 470 47.86 20.90 -12.33
N GLU A 471 48.65 20.88 -11.26
CA GLU A 471 50.06 20.50 -11.20
C GLU A 471 50.29 18.98 -11.28
N ASP A 472 51.38 18.62 -11.98
CA ASP A 472 52.06 17.33 -11.89
C ASP A 472 52.98 17.31 -10.66
N THR A 473 52.95 16.24 -9.86
CA THR A 473 54.17 15.63 -9.31
C THR A 473 53.96 14.14 -9.02
N LYS A 474 54.92 13.35 -9.53
CA LYS A 474 55.16 11.93 -9.27
C LYS A 474 55.62 11.71 -7.82
N ASP A 475 55.21 10.58 -7.24
CA ASP A 475 56.07 9.48 -6.77
C ASP A 475 55.24 8.21 -6.51
#